data_AF-A0A0R3PQS9-F1
#
_entry.id   AF-A0A0R3PQS9-F1
#
_cell.length_a   1.000
_cell.length_b   1.000
_cell.length_c   1.000
_cell.angle_alpha   90.00
_cell.angle_beta   90.00
_cell.angle_gamma   90.00
#
_symmetry.space_group_name_H-M   'P 1'
#
loop_
_entity.id
_entity.type
_entity.pdbx_description
1 polymer ?
#
loop_
_entity_poly.entity_id
_entity_poly.type
_entity_poly.pdbx_seq_one_letter_code
_entity_poly.pdbx_strand_id
1 'polypeptide(L)'
;MSDAIEKLSVRDTVEPFAYPVSLEAFPDYAANIDYPVDLDTIANRLRSGFYRRLKSLHQDIRHIAIAAEQFNEPTSAIVRNSRVVVETLIRFSR
;
A
#
# COMPACT_ATOMS: atom_id res chain seq x y z
N MET A 1 -1.47 3.66 27.98
CA MET A 1 -1.32 4.88 27.15
C MET A 1 -0.25 4.68 26.07
N SER A 2 0.95 4.15 26.40
CA SER A 2 1.98 3.78 25.40
C SER A 2 1.44 2.86 24.29
N ASP A 3 0.79 1.75 24.66
CA ASP A 3 0.25 0.78 23.68
C ASP A 3 -0.77 1.37 22.71
N ALA A 4 -1.54 2.36 23.17
CA ALA A 4 -2.53 3.03 22.33
C ALA A 4 -1.85 3.95 21.31
N ILE A 5 -0.78 4.64 21.72
CA ILE A 5 0.04 5.50 20.86
C ILE A 5 0.80 4.66 19.83
N GLU A 6 1.39 3.54 20.23
CA GLU A 6 2.06 2.61 19.31
C GLU A 6 1.09 2.04 18.29
N LYS A 7 -0.10 1.58 18.72
CA LYS A 7 -1.14 1.11 17.81
C LYS A 7 -1.63 2.20 16.86
N LEU A 8 -1.80 3.44 17.34
CA LEU A 8 -2.14 4.58 16.48
C LEU A 8 -1.04 4.83 15.45
N SER A 9 0.23 4.85 15.87
CA SER A 9 1.36 5.06 14.97
C SER A 9 1.46 3.97 13.89
N VAL A 10 1.17 2.71 14.24
CA VAL A 10 1.11 1.61 13.27
C VAL A 10 -0.10 1.80 12.34
N ARG A 11 -1.26 2.17 12.89
CA ARG A 11 -2.46 2.45 12.09
C ARG A 11 -2.19 3.55 11.07
N ASP A 12 -1.63 4.68 11.48
CA ASP A 12 -1.32 5.82 10.59
C ASP A 12 -0.26 5.47 9.53
N THR A 13 0.57 4.46 9.81
CA THR A 13 1.54 3.93 8.84
C THR A 13 0.88 3.09 7.75
N VAL A 14 -0.21 2.38 8.07
CA VAL A 14 -0.82 1.37 7.18
C VAL A 14 -2.13 1.85 6.55
N GLU A 15 -2.90 2.65 7.28
CA GLU A 15 -4.26 3.06 6.93
C GLU A 15 -4.38 3.74 5.56
N PRO A 16 -3.44 4.61 5.12
CA PRO A 16 -3.49 5.18 3.77
C PRO A 16 -3.41 4.16 2.62
N PHE A 17 -2.96 2.94 2.90
CA PHE A 17 -2.83 1.86 1.92
C PHE A 17 -3.88 0.76 2.09
N ALA A 18 -4.76 0.88 3.09
CA ALA A 18 -5.70 -0.17 3.46
C ALA A 18 -6.78 -0.38 2.40
N TYR A 19 -7.21 0.68 1.72
CA TYR A 19 -8.31 0.70 0.77
C TYR A 19 -7.94 1.50 -0.49
N PRO A 20 -8.70 1.35 -1.59
CA PRO A 20 -8.48 2.15 -2.80
C PRO A 20 -8.52 3.65 -2.52
N VAL A 21 -7.63 4.40 -3.18
CA VAL A 21 -7.63 5.87 -3.11
C VAL A 21 -8.95 6.40 -3.69
N SER A 22 -9.63 7.27 -2.95
CA SER A 22 -10.89 7.89 -3.40
C SER A 22 -10.62 8.86 -4.54
N LEU A 23 -11.16 8.56 -5.73
CA LEU A 23 -11.08 9.46 -6.90
C LEU A 23 -11.97 10.70 -6.75
N GLU A 24 -12.94 10.69 -5.84
CA GLU A 24 -13.68 11.89 -5.48
C GLU A 24 -12.80 12.88 -4.70
N ALA A 25 -11.98 12.36 -3.77
CA ALA A 25 -11.04 13.17 -3.00
C ALA A 25 -9.77 13.53 -3.78
N PHE A 26 -9.33 12.64 -4.68
CA PHE A 26 -8.14 12.82 -5.51
C PHE A 26 -8.45 12.57 -6.99
N PRO A 27 -9.14 13.50 -7.68
CA PRO A 27 -9.55 13.32 -9.08
C PRO A 27 -8.39 13.03 -10.03
N ASP A 28 -7.23 13.63 -9.78
CA ASP A 28 -6.04 13.48 -10.62
C ASP A 28 -5.33 12.13 -10.44
N TYR A 29 -5.69 11.34 -9.41
CA TYR A 29 -5.02 10.08 -9.11
C TYR A 29 -5.11 9.08 -10.27
N ALA A 30 -6.30 8.94 -10.86
CA ALA A 30 -6.52 8.03 -12.00
C ALA A 30 -5.80 8.46 -13.28
N ALA A 31 -5.46 9.75 -13.42
CA ALA A 31 -4.70 10.25 -14.56
C ALA A 31 -3.18 10.11 -14.39
N ASN A 32 -2.71 10.02 -13.14
CA ASN A 32 -1.29 10.00 -12.81
C ASN A 32 -0.78 8.61 -12.42
N ILE A 33 -1.66 7.67 -12.07
CA ILE A 33 -1.28 6.34 -11.56
C ILE A 33 -1.87 5.24 -12.45
N ASP A 34 -1.00 4.63 -13.25
CA ASP A 34 -1.39 3.61 -14.24
C ASP A 34 -1.87 2.29 -13.60
N TYR A 35 -1.40 1.99 -12.39
CA TYR A 35 -1.71 0.74 -11.70
C TYR A 35 -2.00 0.98 -10.22
N PRO A 36 -3.22 1.48 -9.89
CA PRO A 36 -3.63 1.65 -8.51
C PRO A 36 -3.85 0.28 -7.85
N VAL A 37 -3.29 0.09 -6.66
CA VAL A 37 -3.48 -1.13 -5.86
C VAL A 37 -3.35 -0.79 -4.38
N ASP A 38 -4.16 -1.46 -3.57
CA ASP A 38 -4.24 -1.31 -2.12
C ASP A 38 -4.23 -2.69 -1.41
N LEU A 39 -4.14 -2.67 -0.08
CA LEU A 39 -4.01 -3.89 0.71
C LEU A 39 -5.29 -4.74 0.71
N ASP A 40 -6.48 -4.14 0.67
CA ASP A 40 -7.72 -4.92 0.58
C ASP A 40 -7.83 -5.62 -0.79
N THR A 41 -7.48 -4.93 -1.88
CA THR A 41 -7.39 -5.52 -3.22
C THR A 41 -6.42 -6.70 -3.25
N ILE A 42 -5.21 -6.55 -2.68
CA ILE A 42 -4.22 -7.64 -2.61
C ILE A 42 -4.75 -8.80 -1.75
N ALA A 43 -5.35 -8.51 -0.60
CA ALA A 43 -5.90 -9.53 0.28
C ALA A 43 -7.04 -10.32 -0.38
N ASN A 44 -7.93 -9.63 -1.10
CA ASN A 44 -9.00 -10.24 -1.89
C ASN A 44 -8.44 -11.16 -2.99
N ARG A 45 -7.47 -10.67 -3.77
CA ARG A 45 -6.78 -11.46 -4.81
C ARG A 45 -6.09 -12.70 -4.24
N LEU A 46 -5.48 -12.58 -3.06
CA LEU A 46 -4.83 -13.69 -2.39
C LEU A 46 -5.85 -14.75 -1.95
N ARG A 47 -6.96 -14.34 -1.31
CA ARG A 47 -8.05 -15.24 -0.91
C ARG A 47 -8.71 -15.93 -2.10
N SER A 48 -8.80 -15.27 -3.26
CA SER A 48 -9.40 -15.83 -4.47
C SER A 48 -8.43 -16.71 -5.28
N GLY A 49 -7.19 -16.92 -4.82
CA GLY A 49 -6.19 -17.70 -5.56
C GLY A 49 -5.69 -17.03 -6.86
N PHE A 50 -5.83 -15.71 -7.00
CA PHE A 50 -5.42 -14.97 -8.20
C PHE A 50 -3.92 -15.09 -8.49
N TYR A 51 -3.08 -15.05 -7.44
CA TYR A 51 -1.64 -15.13 -7.57
C TYR A 51 -1.16 -16.57 -7.75
N ARG A 52 -0.95 -17.00 -9.01
CA ARG A 52 -0.36 -18.32 -9.31
C ARG A 52 1.12 -18.44 -8.91
N ARG A 53 1.80 -17.31 -8.76
CA ARG A 53 3.23 -17.23 -8.45
C ARG A 53 3.47 -16.16 -7.41
N LEU A 54 4.36 -16.43 -6.45
CA LEU A 54 4.75 -15.48 -5.42
C LEU A 54 5.26 -14.15 -6.01
N LYS A 55 5.97 -14.22 -7.14
CA LYS A 55 6.46 -13.04 -7.87
C LYS A 55 5.34 -12.08 -8.25
N SER A 56 4.15 -12.58 -8.61
CA SER A 56 3.00 -11.73 -8.97
C SER A 56 2.42 -11.03 -7.75
N LEU A 57 2.35 -11.71 -6.60
CA LEU A 57 1.99 -11.08 -5.32
C LEU A 57 3.00 -9.98 -4.94
N HIS A 58 4.30 -10.28 -5.01
CA HIS A 58 5.34 -9.30 -4.71
C HIS A 58 5.35 -8.11 -5.67
N GLN A 59 4.90 -8.30 -6.91
CA GLN A 59 4.77 -7.20 -7.86
C GLN A 59 3.64 -6.25 -7.43
N ASP A 60 2.46 -6.76 -7.08
CA ASP A 60 1.37 -5.92 -6.57
C ASP A 60 1.78 -5.20 -5.27
N ILE A 61 2.43 -5.90 -4.33
CA ILE A 61 2.93 -5.29 -3.09
C ILE A 61 3.86 -4.12 -3.43
N ARG A 62 4.82 -4.28 -4.36
CA ARG A 62 5.74 -3.19 -4.74
C ARG A 62 5.03 -1.99 -5.37
N HIS A 63 3.92 -2.19 -6.08
CA HIS A 63 3.19 -1.08 -6.68
C HIS A 63 2.58 -0.13 -5.67
N ILE A 64 2.35 -0.55 -4.42
CA ILE A 64 1.95 0.36 -3.34
C ILE A 64 2.98 1.48 -3.16
N ALA A 65 4.28 1.13 -3.08
CA ALA A 65 5.33 2.13 -2.93
C ALA A 65 5.55 2.96 -4.20
N ILE A 66 5.47 2.34 -5.38
CA ILE A 66 5.60 3.05 -6.67
C ILE A 66 4.51 4.11 -6.81
N ALA A 67 3.25 3.75 -6.56
CA ALA A 67 2.14 4.69 -6.65
C ALA A 67 2.25 5.81 -5.60
N ALA A 68 2.71 5.48 -4.38
CA ALA A 68 2.94 6.49 -3.35
C ALA A 68 4.04 7.49 -3.76
N GLU A 69 5.16 7.02 -4.31
CA GLU A 69 6.27 7.85 -4.79
C GLU A 69 5.92 8.70 -6.02
N GLN A 70 5.05 8.18 -6.90
CA GLN A 70 4.63 8.87 -8.11
C GLN A 70 3.60 9.97 -7.83
N PHE A 71 2.68 9.75 -6.87
CA PHE A 71 1.60 10.70 -6.59
C PHE A 71 1.95 11.75 -5.51
N ASN A 72 2.85 11.42 -4.58
CA ASN A 72 3.11 12.26 -3.40
C ASN A 72 4.53 12.83 -3.41
N GLU A 73 4.74 13.90 -2.63
CA GLU A 73 6.07 14.47 -2.43
C GLU A 73 7.09 13.41 -1.95
N PRO A 74 8.29 13.31 -2.55
CA PRO A 74 9.25 12.24 -2.25
C PRO A 74 9.68 12.15 -0.77
N THR A 75 9.62 13.27 -0.04
CA THR A 75 9.98 13.36 1.38
C THR A 75 8.75 13.34 2.31
N SER A 76 7.57 13.04 1.79
CA SER A 76 6.35 12.94 2.60
C SER A 76 6.37 11.71 3.52
N ALA A 77 5.56 11.75 4.57
CA ALA A 77 5.41 10.61 5.48
C ALA A 77 4.80 9.39 4.77
N ILE A 78 3.83 9.59 3.88
CA ILE A 78 3.20 8.50 3.13
C ILE A 78 4.21 7.76 2.24
N VAL A 79 5.13 8.45 1.58
CA VAL A 79 6.20 7.81 0.80
C VAL A 79 7.16 7.00 1.68
N ARG A 80 7.55 7.52 2.84
CA ARG A 80 8.38 6.74 3.78
C ARG A 80 7.63 5.51 4.31
N ASN A 81 6.37 5.68 4.68
CA ASN A 81 5.54 4.63 5.25
C ASN A 81 5.27 3.51 4.22
N SER A 82 5.06 3.85 2.94
CA SER A 82 4.83 2.86 1.88
C SER A 82 6.01 1.89 1.75
N ARG A 83 7.25 2.37 1.86
CA ARG A 83 8.46 1.54 1.84
C ARG A 83 8.50 0.54 3.00
N VAL A 84 8.17 1.00 4.21
CA VAL A 84 8.11 0.14 5.41
C VAL A 84 7.05 -0.95 5.24
N VAL A 85 5.87 -0.59 4.74
CA VAL A 85 4.78 -1.55 4.46
C VAL A 85 5.22 -2.59 3.43
N VAL A 86 5.78 -2.16 2.30
CA VAL A 86 6.25 -3.04 1.23
C VAL A 86 7.33 -4.00 1.71
N GLU A 87 8.36 -3.50 2.41
CA GLU A 87 9.44 -4.33 2.94
C GLU A 87 8.91 -5.37 3.93
N THR A 88 8.02 -4.95 4.83
CA THR A 88 7.39 -5.81 5.82
C THR A 88 6.60 -6.95 5.15
N LEU A 89 5.74 -6.62 4.19
CA LEU A 89 4.92 -7.62 3.48
C LEU A 89 5.77 -8.58 2.63
N ILE A 90 6.82 -8.10 1.98
CA ILE A 90 7.75 -8.96 1.23
C ILE A 90 8.49 -9.91 2.18
N ARG A 91 8.84 -9.47 3.39
CA ARG A 91 9.50 -10.31 4.41
C ARG A 91 8.58 -11.42 4.92
N PHE A 92 7.30 -11.13 5.17
CA PHE A 92 6.32 -12.11 5.66
C PHE A 92 5.75 -13.05 4.58
N SER A 93 5.94 -12.73 3.30
CA SER A 93 5.50 -13.57 2.18
C SER A 93 6.59 -14.49 1.64
N ARG A 94 7.63 -14.77 2.45
CA ARG A 94 8.68 -15.74 2.15
C ARG A 94 8.28 -17.16 2.54
#